data_AF-A0A663F7C0-F1
#
_entry.id   AF-A0A663F7C0-F1
#
_cell.length_a   1.000
_cell.length_b   1.000
_cell.length_c   1.000
_cell.angle_alpha   90.00
_cell.angle_beta   90.00
_cell.angle_gamma   90.00
#
_symmetry.space_group_name_H-M   'P 1'
#
loop_
_entity.id
_entity.type
_entity.pdbx_description
1 polymer ?
#
loop_
_entity_poly.entity_id
_entity_poly.type
_entity_poly.pdbx_seq_one_letter_code
_entity_poly.pdbx_strand_id
1 'polypeptide(L)'
;MIIGSQRAPPRTAPRNSDEREPMNSPVAGRTRAKQKEVIQAPLRQALGTEGVATIKVPFSIVDLNNWKIAAGSYRENPDQAAHAFETMIQTQDPDWKDIQVIMDVLFDSAERDMIRRAAKTQVEAQVDSGVLQGTVEQNFPSTDPKWDPNSLAQRRLLDQYKKWVLFGIRNAMPKAINMSKLYEIKQDRKEKAMGHSSVFVCAKFS
;
A
#
# COMPACT_ATOMS: atom_id res chain seq x y z
N MET A 1 -60.24 58.41 -2.32
CA MET A 1 -59.96 59.84 -2.56
C MET A 1 -60.06 60.54 -1.21
N ILE A 2 -59.04 61.35 -0.83
CA ILE A 2 -59.01 62.34 0.28
C ILE A 2 -58.94 61.76 1.73
N ILE A 3 -58.20 62.23 2.76
CA ILE A 3 -56.88 62.86 3.06
C ILE A 3 -56.88 63.09 4.60
N GLY A 4 -55.72 63.04 5.28
CA GLY A 4 -55.40 63.78 6.53
C GLY A 4 -55.06 62.89 7.74
N SER A 5 -53.86 62.81 8.34
CA SER A 5 -52.71 63.70 8.65
C SER A 5 -52.84 64.54 9.95
N GLN A 6 -51.90 64.30 10.89
CA GLN A 6 -51.37 65.13 12.02
C GLN A 6 -52.14 65.11 13.38
N ARG A 7 -51.54 65.15 14.60
CA ARG A 7 -50.20 65.59 15.11
C ARG A 7 -49.89 65.04 16.55
N ALA A 8 -48.65 65.21 17.04
CA ALA A 8 -47.90 64.57 18.18
C ALA A 8 -47.82 65.38 19.53
N PRO A 9 -46.82 65.25 20.46
CA PRO A 9 -46.28 64.19 21.40
C PRO A 9 -46.29 64.70 22.91
N PRO A 10 -45.38 64.40 23.91
CA PRO A 10 -44.39 63.33 24.21
C PRO A 10 -44.43 62.76 25.68
N ARG A 11 -43.66 61.70 26.02
CA ARG A 11 -42.86 61.62 27.28
C ARG A 11 -41.88 60.42 27.37
N THR A 12 -40.60 60.76 27.22
CA THR A 12 -39.38 60.35 27.98
C THR A 12 -39.04 58.87 28.26
N ALA A 13 -37.82 58.51 27.84
CA ALA A 13 -37.03 57.29 28.02
C ALA A 13 -36.54 57.04 29.48
N PRO A 14 -35.80 55.94 29.78
CA PRO A 14 -34.38 55.80 29.42
C PRO A 14 -34.06 54.49 28.68
N ARG A 15 -33.20 54.50 27.66
CA ARG A 15 -31.73 54.41 27.72
C ARG A 15 -31.26 53.02 28.22
N ASN A 16 -30.81 52.20 27.28
CA ASN A 16 -29.44 51.71 27.38
C ASN A 16 -28.79 51.71 25.99
N SER A 17 -27.66 52.41 25.94
CA SER A 17 -26.74 52.61 24.84
C SER A 17 -25.63 51.58 24.91
N ASP A 18 -25.28 50.99 23.78
CA ASP A 18 -23.93 50.60 23.34
C ASP A 18 -24.09 49.99 21.93
N GLU A 19 -24.13 50.79 20.86
CA GLU A 19 -23.01 51.28 20.03
C GLU A 19 -22.20 50.19 19.28
N ARG A 20 -22.47 50.13 17.95
CA ARG A 20 -21.55 50.05 16.78
C ARG A 20 -20.68 48.78 16.63
N GLU A 21 -20.42 48.18 15.46
CA GLU A 21 -20.81 48.22 14.03
C GLU A 21 -20.05 47.00 13.37
N PRO A 22 -20.22 46.70 12.06
CA PRO A 22 -20.23 45.34 11.47
C PRO A 22 -18.86 44.88 10.94
N MET A 23 -18.76 43.61 10.50
CA MET A 23 -17.89 43.17 9.39
C MET A 23 -18.06 41.65 9.08
N ASN A 24 -18.48 41.39 7.83
CA ASN A 24 -18.19 40.26 6.94
C ASN A 24 -17.49 38.95 7.45
N SER A 25 -18.13 37.79 7.22
CA SER A 25 -17.68 36.74 6.27
C SER A 25 -18.33 35.37 6.61
N PRO A 26 -18.84 34.60 5.63
CA PRO A 26 -19.38 33.27 5.88
C PRO A 26 -18.24 32.24 5.93
N VAL A 27 -17.94 31.72 7.12
CA VAL A 27 -17.07 30.55 7.27
C VAL A 27 -17.82 29.32 6.75
N ALA A 28 -17.30 28.78 5.65
CA ALA A 28 -17.72 27.54 5.05
C ALA A 28 -17.71 26.39 6.09
N GLY A 29 -18.90 25.96 6.49
CA GLY A 29 -19.11 24.68 7.14
C GLY A 29 -18.83 23.56 6.16
N ARG A 30 -17.55 23.17 6.02
CA ARG A 30 -17.16 21.96 5.29
C ARG A 30 -17.80 20.77 5.99
N THR A 31 -18.82 20.22 5.36
CA THR A 31 -19.36 18.90 5.65
C THR A 31 -18.22 17.88 5.59
N ARG A 32 -17.77 17.43 6.76
CA ARG A 32 -16.94 16.24 6.91
C ARG A 32 -17.77 15.06 6.41
N ALA A 33 -17.56 14.68 5.15
CA ALA A 33 -18.02 13.40 4.64
C ALA A 33 -17.46 12.34 5.59
N LYS A 34 -18.35 11.69 6.35
CA LYS A 34 -18.03 10.46 7.06
C LYS A 34 -17.71 9.44 5.99
N GLN A 35 -16.42 9.29 5.69
CA GLN A 35 -15.88 8.11 5.04
C GLN A 35 -16.35 6.93 5.91
N LYS A 36 -17.26 6.11 5.37
CA LYS A 36 -17.63 4.85 6.01
C LYS A 36 -16.34 4.07 6.19
N GLU A 37 -15.90 3.87 7.44
CA GLU A 37 -14.90 2.85 7.76
C GLU A 37 -15.45 1.52 7.27
N VAL A 38 -14.85 1.01 6.19
CA VAL A 38 -15.17 -0.32 5.70
C VAL A 38 -14.41 -1.28 6.58
N ILE A 39 -15.09 -1.83 7.59
CA ILE A 39 -14.58 -2.93 8.41
C ILE A 39 -14.50 -4.16 7.51
N GLN A 40 -13.35 -4.38 6.86
CA GLN A 40 -13.04 -5.62 6.16
C GLN A 40 -12.38 -6.62 7.13
N ALA A 41 -12.53 -7.89 6.84
CA ALA A 41 -12.55 -8.93 7.84
C ALA A 41 -11.95 -10.23 7.30
N PRO A 42 -10.85 -10.74 7.88
CA PRO A 42 -10.24 -12.01 7.54
C PRO A 42 -11.17 -13.22 7.54
N LEU A 43 -10.73 -14.28 6.87
CA LEU A 43 -11.46 -15.55 6.81
C LEU A 43 -10.98 -16.50 7.92
N ARG A 44 -11.92 -17.14 8.61
CA ARG A 44 -11.67 -18.20 9.59
C ARG A 44 -12.50 -19.42 9.24
N GLN A 45 -11.89 -20.60 9.21
CA GLN A 45 -12.61 -21.84 8.97
C GLN A 45 -13.37 -22.27 10.23
N ALA A 46 -14.63 -22.65 10.07
CA ALA A 46 -15.45 -23.24 11.11
C ALA A 46 -16.14 -24.52 10.59
N LEU A 47 -16.30 -25.51 11.45
CA LEU A 47 -17.09 -26.71 11.14
C LEU A 47 -18.57 -26.37 11.32
N GLY A 48 -19.29 -26.23 10.20
CA GLY A 48 -20.74 -26.13 10.17
C GLY A 48 -21.39 -27.50 10.01
N THR A 49 -22.71 -27.57 10.21
CA THR A 49 -23.51 -28.80 10.08
C THR A 49 -23.50 -29.42 8.67
N GLU A 50 -23.03 -28.69 7.65
CA GLU A 50 -22.93 -29.16 6.25
C GLU A 50 -21.48 -29.23 5.71
N GLY A 51 -20.47 -29.06 6.57
CA GLY A 51 -19.04 -29.11 6.19
C GLY A 51 -18.21 -27.93 6.72
N VAL A 52 -16.97 -27.80 6.23
CA VAL A 52 -16.08 -26.67 6.58
C VAL A 52 -16.59 -25.40 5.89
N ALA A 53 -17.14 -24.46 6.68
CA ALA A 53 -17.62 -23.16 6.21
C ALA A 53 -16.63 -22.06 6.59
N THR A 54 -16.36 -21.13 5.69
CA THR A 54 -15.47 -20.00 5.94
C THR A 54 -16.25 -18.82 6.51
N ILE A 55 -16.00 -18.45 7.77
CA ILE A 55 -16.61 -17.32 8.47
C ILE A 55 -15.70 -16.09 8.35
N LYS A 56 -16.26 -14.94 7.97
CA LYS A 56 -15.54 -13.66 7.89
C LYS A 56 -15.51 -12.98 9.27
N VAL A 57 -14.32 -12.78 9.85
CA VAL A 57 -14.09 -12.15 11.17
C VAL A 57 -13.23 -10.91 11.03
N PRO A 58 -13.71 -9.70 11.43
CA PRO A 58 -12.97 -8.45 11.36
C PRO A 58 -11.57 -8.47 11.97
N PHE A 59 -10.65 -7.71 11.38
CA PHE A 59 -9.42 -7.34 12.06
C PHE A 59 -9.77 -6.51 13.30
N SER A 60 -9.15 -6.82 14.44
CA SER A 60 -9.21 -5.91 15.59
C SER A 60 -8.37 -4.68 15.30
N ILE A 61 -8.85 -3.50 15.71
CA ILE A 61 -8.06 -2.26 15.64
C ILE A 61 -6.74 -2.41 16.43
N VAL A 62 -6.77 -3.16 17.52
CA VAL A 62 -5.58 -3.47 18.32
C VAL A 62 -4.56 -4.28 17.50
N ASP A 63 -5.04 -5.28 16.76
CA ASP A 63 -4.17 -6.11 15.93
C ASP A 63 -3.55 -5.29 14.79
N LEU A 64 -4.35 -4.46 14.11
CA LEU A 64 -3.86 -3.56 13.06
C LEU A 64 -2.75 -2.63 13.57
N ASN A 65 -2.92 -2.06 14.76
CA ASN A 65 -1.91 -1.20 15.39
C ASN A 65 -0.65 -1.98 15.75
N ASN A 66 -0.78 -3.16 16.37
CA ASN A 66 0.35 -4.02 16.73
C ASN A 66 1.14 -4.43 15.49
N TRP A 67 0.46 -4.73 14.39
CA TRP A 67 1.05 -5.06 13.12
C TRP A 67 1.75 -3.89 12.45
N LYS A 68 1.18 -2.69 12.52
CA LYS A 68 1.85 -1.48 12.05
C LYS A 68 3.14 -1.23 12.84
N ILE A 69 3.11 -1.41 14.16
CA ILE A 69 4.31 -1.32 15.01
C ILE A 69 5.32 -2.40 14.61
N ALA A 70 4.90 -3.65 14.42
CA ALA A 70 5.77 -4.76 14.03
C ALA A 70 6.44 -4.53 12.66
N ALA A 71 5.72 -3.95 11.70
CA ALA A 71 6.25 -3.65 10.37
C ALA A 71 7.28 -2.51 10.38
N GLY A 72 7.18 -1.57 11.32
CA GLY A 72 8.10 -0.44 11.44
C GLY A 72 8.07 0.51 10.23
N SER A 73 9.19 1.19 9.99
CA SER A 73 9.39 2.06 8.83
C SER A 73 9.84 1.24 7.63
N TYR A 74 9.01 1.16 6.59
CA TYR A 74 9.30 0.35 5.40
C TYR A 74 10.57 0.79 4.67
N ARG A 75 10.82 2.11 4.60
CA ARG A 75 12.03 2.65 3.95
C ARG A 75 13.32 2.36 4.71
N GLU A 76 13.23 2.18 6.02
CA GLU A 76 14.39 1.84 6.85
C GLU A 76 14.68 0.33 6.79
N ASN A 77 13.63 -0.50 6.88
CA ASN A 77 13.78 -1.94 6.90
C ASN A 77 12.66 -2.67 6.13
N PRO A 78 12.79 -2.81 4.79
CA PRO A 78 11.77 -3.48 3.99
C PRO A 78 11.64 -4.97 4.31
N ASP A 79 12.71 -5.62 4.80
CA ASP A 79 12.69 -7.03 5.17
C ASP A 79 11.87 -7.25 6.46
N GLN A 80 11.90 -6.31 7.42
CA GLN A 80 11.03 -6.34 8.60
C GLN A 80 9.55 -6.20 8.24
N ALA A 81 9.20 -5.24 7.38
CA ALA A 81 7.82 -5.08 6.90
C ALA A 81 7.33 -6.33 6.14
N ALA A 82 8.21 -6.95 5.34
CA ALA A 82 7.91 -8.21 4.66
C ALA A 82 7.62 -9.35 5.65
N HIS A 83 8.38 -9.46 6.73
CA HIS A 83 8.17 -10.46 7.77
C HIS A 83 6.84 -10.24 8.52
N ALA A 84 6.50 -8.99 8.82
CA ALA A 84 5.21 -8.64 9.42
C ALA A 84 4.05 -9.05 8.49
N PHE A 85 4.12 -8.70 7.20
CA PHE A 85 3.12 -9.10 6.21
C PHE A 85 2.99 -10.62 6.09
N GLU A 86 4.12 -11.35 6.06
CA GLU A 86 4.15 -12.81 6.02
C GLU A 86 3.47 -13.45 7.24
N THR A 87 3.67 -12.87 8.43
CA THR A 87 3.00 -13.30 9.66
C THR A 87 1.48 -13.05 9.61
N MET A 88 1.05 -11.92 9.03
CA MET A 88 -0.37 -11.60 8.89
C MET A 88 -1.08 -12.57 7.94
N ILE A 89 -0.50 -12.86 6.78
CA ILE A 89 -1.12 -13.81 5.84
C ILE A 89 -1.24 -15.22 6.44
N GLN A 90 -0.28 -15.63 7.27
CA GLN A 90 -0.29 -16.94 7.94
C GLN A 90 -1.31 -17.01 9.07
N THR A 91 -1.46 -15.95 9.85
CA THR A 91 -2.32 -15.94 11.05
C THR A 91 -3.77 -15.60 10.76
N GLN A 92 -4.04 -14.85 9.69
CA GLN A 92 -5.37 -14.33 9.38
C GLN A 92 -6.02 -14.97 8.15
N ASP A 93 -5.27 -15.66 7.28
CA ASP A 93 -5.75 -16.13 5.98
C ASP A 93 -6.61 -15.08 5.21
N PRO A 94 -6.05 -13.88 4.95
CA PRO A 94 -6.82 -12.77 4.40
C PRO A 94 -7.26 -13.02 2.95
N ASP A 95 -8.45 -12.52 2.60
CA ASP A 95 -8.91 -12.45 1.20
C ASP A 95 -8.25 -11.28 0.45
N TRP A 96 -8.56 -11.12 -0.85
CA TRP A 96 -7.97 -10.05 -1.67
C TRP A 96 -8.24 -8.65 -1.10
N LYS A 97 -9.43 -8.42 -0.53
CA LYS A 97 -9.84 -7.13 0.03
C LYS A 97 -9.11 -6.87 1.34
N ASP A 98 -9.05 -7.88 2.19
CA ASP A 98 -8.33 -7.81 3.46
C ASP A 98 -6.83 -7.51 3.22
N ILE A 99 -6.23 -8.04 2.13
CA ILE A 99 -4.86 -7.68 1.71
C ILE A 99 -4.74 -6.20 1.33
N GLN A 100 -5.75 -5.61 0.68
CA GLN A 100 -5.72 -4.16 0.39
C GLN A 100 -5.73 -3.35 1.69
N VAL A 101 -6.54 -3.73 2.67
CA VAL A 101 -6.57 -3.06 3.99
C VAL A 101 -5.24 -3.21 4.72
N ILE A 102 -4.65 -4.40 4.73
CA ILE A 102 -3.31 -4.61 5.29
C ILE A 102 -2.30 -3.68 4.60
N MET A 103 -2.30 -3.63 3.27
CA MET A 103 -1.41 -2.75 2.50
C MET A 103 -1.60 -1.27 2.87
N ASP A 104 -2.83 -0.81 3.03
CA ASP A 104 -3.15 0.58 3.41
C ASP A 104 -2.73 0.93 4.84
N VAL A 105 -2.76 -0.05 5.75
CA VAL A 105 -2.30 0.12 7.14
C VAL A 105 -0.78 0.15 7.22
N LEU A 106 -0.09 -0.74 6.49
CA LEU A 106 1.35 -0.91 6.61
C LEU A 106 2.17 0.13 5.86
N PHE A 107 1.68 0.60 4.71
CA PHE A 107 2.48 1.38 3.78
C PHE A 107 1.81 2.70 3.41
N ASP A 108 2.60 3.75 3.18
CA ASP A 108 2.10 4.99 2.57
C ASP A 108 1.71 4.79 1.09
N SER A 109 1.05 5.77 0.46
CA SER A 109 0.61 5.63 -0.93
C SER A 109 1.76 5.42 -1.92
N ALA A 110 2.89 6.10 -1.73
CA ALA A 110 4.04 5.99 -2.62
C ALA A 110 4.71 4.61 -2.48
N GLU A 111 4.82 4.11 -1.24
CA GLU A 111 5.31 2.78 -0.92
C GLU A 111 4.43 1.70 -1.57
N ARG A 112 3.10 1.81 -1.43
CA ARG A 112 2.15 0.88 -2.08
C ARG A 112 2.30 0.88 -3.60
N ASP A 113 2.50 2.04 -4.21
CA ASP A 113 2.69 2.16 -5.66
C ASP A 113 4.02 1.57 -6.12
N MET A 114 5.09 1.70 -5.34
CA MET A 114 6.36 1.01 -5.61
C MET A 114 6.19 -0.52 -5.50
N ILE A 115 5.54 -1.00 -4.43
CA ILE A 115 5.27 -2.43 -4.21
C ILE A 115 4.46 -3.03 -5.36
N ARG A 116 3.36 -2.38 -5.76
CA ARG A 116 2.52 -2.84 -6.87
C ARG A 116 3.27 -2.86 -8.20
N ARG A 117 4.10 -1.85 -8.48
CA ARG A 117 4.93 -1.82 -9.69
C ARG A 117 5.93 -2.97 -9.71
N ALA A 118 6.67 -3.18 -8.63
CA ALA A 118 7.63 -4.28 -8.53
C ALA A 118 6.97 -5.65 -8.73
N ALA A 119 5.81 -5.87 -8.12
CA ALA A 119 5.03 -7.09 -8.32
C ALA A 119 4.56 -7.25 -9.78
N LYS A 120 3.97 -6.20 -10.37
CA LYS A 120 3.49 -6.23 -11.76
C LYS A 120 4.60 -6.50 -12.76
N THR A 121 5.74 -5.83 -12.64
CA THR A 121 6.91 -6.05 -13.51
C THR A 121 7.40 -7.49 -13.45
N GLN A 122 7.40 -8.10 -12.25
CA GLN A 122 7.79 -9.50 -12.11
C GLN A 122 6.76 -10.46 -12.73
N VAL A 123 5.47 -10.19 -12.57
CA VAL A 123 4.40 -10.97 -13.19
C VAL A 123 4.47 -10.87 -14.71
N GLU A 124 4.65 -9.66 -15.25
CA GLU A 124 4.83 -9.41 -16.68
C GLU A 124 6.01 -10.20 -17.24
N ALA A 125 7.18 -10.14 -16.59
CA ALA A 125 8.33 -10.93 -17.00
C ALA A 125 8.07 -12.45 -17.01
N GLN A 126 7.27 -12.96 -16.08
CA GLN A 126 6.91 -14.39 -16.06
C GLN A 126 5.85 -14.76 -17.10
N VAL A 127 4.94 -13.85 -17.43
CA VAL A 127 3.98 -14.03 -18.53
C VAL A 127 4.72 -14.03 -19.87
N ASP A 128 5.62 -13.07 -20.08
CA ASP A 128 6.39 -12.93 -21.32
C ASP A 128 7.34 -14.12 -21.57
N SER A 129 7.87 -14.70 -20.50
CA SER A 129 8.70 -15.92 -20.58
C SER A 129 7.88 -17.22 -20.66
N GLY A 130 6.55 -17.15 -20.61
CA GLY A 130 5.66 -18.31 -20.66
C GLY A 130 5.63 -19.15 -19.39
N VAL A 131 6.25 -18.70 -18.29
CA VAL A 131 6.24 -19.37 -16.98
C VAL A 131 4.87 -19.26 -16.32
N LEU A 132 4.24 -18.08 -16.41
CA LEU A 132 2.86 -17.86 -15.99
C LEU A 132 1.95 -17.83 -17.21
N GLN A 133 0.79 -18.46 -17.09
CA GLN A 133 -0.26 -18.37 -18.10
C GLN A 133 -1.18 -17.18 -17.82
N GLY A 134 -1.85 -16.70 -18.88
CA GLY A 134 -2.81 -15.62 -18.80
C GLY A 134 -2.16 -14.24 -18.87
N THR A 135 -2.88 -13.22 -18.40
CA THR A 135 -2.42 -11.82 -18.42
C THR A 135 -1.92 -11.37 -17.06
N VAL A 136 -1.22 -10.24 -17.02
CA VAL A 136 -0.80 -9.60 -15.77
C VAL A 136 -2.00 -9.32 -14.86
N GLU A 137 -3.12 -8.83 -15.41
CA GLU A 137 -4.32 -8.52 -14.63
C GLU A 137 -5.03 -9.78 -14.09
N GLN A 138 -4.91 -10.92 -14.77
CA GLN A 138 -5.43 -12.21 -14.25
C GLN A 138 -4.61 -12.73 -13.07
N ASN A 139 -3.29 -12.51 -13.08
CA ASN A 139 -2.36 -12.99 -12.05
C ASN A 139 -2.18 -12.00 -10.89
N PHE A 140 -2.28 -10.70 -11.16
CA PHE A 140 -2.14 -9.62 -10.20
C PHE A 140 -3.19 -8.52 -10.45
N PRO A 141 -4.46 -8.81 -10.12
CA PRO A 141 -5.56 -7.90 -10.40
C PRO A 141 -5.44 -6.61 -9.60
N SER A 142 -5.75 -5.50 -10.28
CA SER A 142 -5.81 -4.14 -9.75
C SER A 142 -7.15 -3.84 -9.08
N THR A 143 -8.19 -4.60 -9.43
CA THR A 143 -9.56 -4.48 -8.90
C THR A 143 -10.01 -5.79 -8.26
N ASP A 144 -11.08 -5.74 -7.46
CA ASP A 144 -11.60 -6.92 -6.75
C ASP A 144 -11.97 -8.05 -7.73
N PRO A 145 -11.22 -9.17 -7.74
CA PRO A 145 -11.48 -10.27 -8.65
C PRO A 145 -12.67 -11.13 -8.21
N LYS A 146 -13.25 -10.87 -7.03
CA LYS A 146 -14.35 -11.64 -6.42
C LYS A 146 -14.03 -13.13 -6.29
N TRP A 147 -12.79 -13.46 -5.93
CA TRP A 147 -12.39 -14.84 -5.67
C TRP A 147 -13.16 -15.44 -4.50
N ASP A 148 -13.81 -16.58 -4.74
CA ASP A 148 -14.48 -17.42 -3.77
C ASP A 148 -13.44 -18.21 -2.95
N PRO A 149 -13.34 -17.97 -1.64
CA PRO A 149 -12.41 -18.69 -0.78
C PRO A 149 -12.67 -20.20 -0.69
N ASN A 150 -13.90 -20.64 -0.97
CA ASN A 150 -14.27 -22.05 -0.90
C ASN A 150 -13.90 -22.81 -2.18
N SER A 151 -13.54 -22.11 -3.26
CA SER A 151 -13.07 -22.72 -4.50
C SER A 151 -11.57 -22.98 -4.44
N LEU A 152 -11.16 -24.26 -4.52
CA LEU A 152 -9.74 -24.65 -4.52
C LEU A 152 -8.93 -23.98 -5.64
N ALA A 153 -9.54 -23.79 -6.82
CA ALA A 153 -8.87 -23.12 -7.93
C ALA A 153 -8.63 -21.64 -7.63
N GLN A 154 -9.62 -20.95 -7.06
CA GLN A 154 -9.52 -19.52 -6.76
C GLN A 154 -8.68 -19.25 -5.51
N ARG A 155 -8.62 -20.20 -4.57
CA ARG A 155 -7.69 -20.17 -3.43
C ARG A 155 -6.24 -20.18 -3.90
N ARG A 156 -5.90 -20.99 -4.93
CA ARG A 156 -4.55 -20.98 -5.51
C ARG A 156 -4.20 -19.62 -6.14
N LEU A 157 -5.16 -18.97 -6.79
CA LEU A 157 -4.97 -17.61 -7.32
C LEU A 157 -4.73 -16.60 -6.19
N LEU A 158 -5.48 -16.69 -5.09
CA LEU A 158 -5.30 -15.86 -3.91
C LEU A 158 -3.92 -16.10 -3.26
N ASP A 159 -3.49 -17.35 -3.12
CA ASP A 159 -2.16 -17.66 -2.57
C ASP A 159 -1.03 -17.15 -3.47
N GLN A 160 -1.22 -17.22 -4.78
CA GLN A 160 -0.29 -16.64 -5.74
C GLN A 160 -0.26 -15.11 -5.64
N TYR A 161 -1.41 -14.47 -5.46
CA TYR A 161 -1.51 -13.03 -5.23
C TYR A 161 -0.78 -12.60 -3.95
N LYS A 162 -0.96 -13.31 -2.83
CA LYS A 162 -0.23 -13.07 -1.57
C LYS A 162 1.30 -13.13 -1.80
N LYS A 163 1.78 -14.09 -2.59
CA LYS A 163 3.20 -14.21 -2.96
C LYS A 163 3.69 -13.04 -3.81
N TRP A 164 2.89 -12.56 -4.76
CA TRP A 164 3.24 -11.39 -5.57
C TRP A 164 3.34 -10.11 -4.75
N VAL A 165 2.41 -9.90 -3.82
CA VAL A 165 2.48 -8.76 -2.89
C VAL A 165 3.75 -8.86 -2.03
N LEU A 166 4.03 -10.02 -1.45
CA LEU A 166 5.25 -10.24 -0.66
C LEU A 166 6.53 -10.02 -1.47
N PHE A 167 6.55 -10.47 -2.73
CA PHE A 167 7.65 -10.19 -3.66
C PHE A 167 7.82 -8.69 -3.86
N GLY A 168 6.73 -7.95 -4.11
CA GLY A 168 6.75 -6.51 -4.26
C GLY A 168 7.32 -5.81 -3.02
N ILE A 169 6.89 -6.22 -1.81
CA ILE A 169 7.41 -5.67 -0.53
C ILE A 169 8.92 -5.86 -0.42
N ARG A 170 9.45 -7.04 -0.79
CA ARG A 170 10.88 -7.35 -0.70
C ARG A 170 11.75 -6.66 -1.75
N ASN A 171 11.18 -6.27 -2.90
CA ASN A 171 11.95 -5.85 -4.08
C ASN A 171 11.64 -4.43 -4.59
N ALA A 172 10.65 -3.74 -4.03
CA ALA A 172 10.30 -2.39 -4.45
C ALA A 172 11.34 -1.34 -4.04
N MET A 173 12.02 -1.54 -2.92
CA MET A 173 13.14 -0.71 -2.50
C MET A 173 14.45 -1.27 -3.05
N PRO A 174 15.27 -0.48 -3.76
CA PRO A 174 16.61 -0.90 -4.16
C PRO A 174 17.41 -1.22 -2.88
N LYS A 175 17.79 -2.49 -2.70
CA LYS A 175 18.77 -2.83 -1.65
C LYS A 175 20.03 -2.05 -1.97
N ALA A 176 20.55 -1.27 -1.02
CA ALA A 176 21.80 -0.54 -1.20
C ALA A 176 22.88 -1.55 -1.61
N ILE A 177 23.21 -1.59 -2.91
CA ILE A 177 24.24 -2.46 -3.43
C ILE A 177 25.52 -1.95 -2.78
N ASN A 178 26.14 -2.77 -1.94
CA ASN A 178 27.46 -2.51 -1.40
C ASN A 178 28.45 -2.51 -2.59
N MET A 179 28.63 -1.34 -3.20
CA MET A 179 29.41 -1.14 -4.42
C MET A 179 30.85 -1.65 -4.28
N SER A 180 31.40 -1.69 -3.06
CA SER A 180 32.73 -2.26 -2.76
C SER A 180 32.86 -3.71 -3.24
N LYS A 181 31.85 -4.56 -2.99
CA LYS A 181 31.86 -5.96 -3.47
C LYS A 181 31.75 -6.09 -4.99
N LEU A 182 31.12 -5.13 -5.65
CA LEU A 182 31.00 -5.10 -7.11
C LEU A 182 32.33 -4.72 -7.78
N TYR A 183 33.11 -3.84 -7.14
CA TYR A 183 34.45 -3.47 -7.60
C TYR A 183 35.46 -4.60 -7.37
N GLU A 184 35.40 -5.31 -6.23
CA GLU A 184 36.25 -6.49 -5.98
C GLU A 184 36.11 -7.56 -7.08
N ILE A 185 34.88 -7.87 -7.51
CA ILE A 185 34.63 -8.85 -8.58
C ILE A 185 35.14 -8.39 -9.96
N LYS A 186 35.16 -7.07 -10.22
CA LYS A 186 35.70 -6.52 -11.47
C LYS A 186 37.22 -6.48 -11.48
N GLN A 187 37.86 -6.20 -10.33
CA GLN A 187 39.32 -6.28 -10.19
C GLN A 187 39.81 -7.72 -10.34
N ASP A 188 39.17 -8.69 -9.69
CA ASP A 188 39.53 -10.11 -9.79
C ASP A 188 39.46 -10.63 -11.24
N ARG A 189 38.49 -10.16 -12.03
CA ARG A 189 38.38 -10.50 -13.47
C ARG A 189 39.44 -9.82 -14.32
N LYS A 190 39.80 -8.58 -14.00
CA LYS A 190 40.83 -7.83 -14.74
C LYS A 190 42.24 -8.31 -14.41
N GLU A 191 42.49 -8.74 -13.18
CA GLU A 191 43.78 -9.25 -12.71
C GLU A 191 44.04 -10.68 -13.20
N LYS A 192 43.02 -11.56 -13.22
CA LYS A 192 43.16 -12.90 -13.83
C LYS A 192 43.38 -12.86 -15.35
N ALA A 193 42.82 -11.85 -16.04
CA ALA A 193 43.04 -11.65 -17.47
C ALA A 193 44.44 -11.08 -17.80
N MET A 194 45.13 -10.50 -16.82
CA MET A 194 46.47 -9.89 -16.97
C MET A 194 47.59 -10.77 -16.39
N GLY A 195 47.32 -12.05 -16.10
CA GLY A 195 48.29 -12.98 -15.50
C GLY A 195 48.93 -13.99 -16.46
N HIS A 196 48.43 -14.15 -17.70
CA HIS A 196 48.88 -15.20 -18.64
C HIS A 196 49.42 -14.63 -19.96
N SER A 197 50.48 -13.82 -19.93
CA SER A 197 51.28 -13.58 -21.13
C SER A 197 52.77 -13.74 -20.81
N SER A 198 53.21 -15.00 -20.83
CA SER A 198 54.63 -15.38 -20.82
C SER A 198 55.24 -15.10 -22.20
N VAL A 199 56.12 -14.10 -22.25
CA VAL A 199 57.47 -14.00 -22.89
C VAL A 199 57.73 -14.49 -24.35
N PHE A 200 58.69 -13.80 -25.01
CA PHE A 200 59.48 -14.11 -26.25
C PHE A 200 58.80 -13.72 -27.61
N VAL A 201 59.36 -13.03 -28.63
CA VAL A 201 60.72 -12.58 -29.07
C VAL A 201 60.55 -11.48 -30.14
N CYS A 202 61.51 -10.54 -30.31
CA CYS A 202 62.11 -10.31 -31.63
C CYS A 202 63.45 -9.58 -31.54
N ALA A 203 64.49 -10.18 -32.11
CA ALA A 203 65.83 -9.62 -32.27
C ALA A 203 65.99 -8.86 -33.60
N LYS A 204 66.85 -7.83 -33.56
CA LYS A 204 67.62 -7.10 -34.60
C LYS A 204 67.39 -7.38 -36.10
N PHE A 205 67.18 -6.31 -36.87
CA PHE A 205 67.94 -5.82 -38.05
C PHE A 205 67.44 -4.36 -38.26
N SER A 206 68.25 -3.31 -38.37
CA SER A 206 69.26 -3.01 -39.39
C SER A 206 70.33 -2.03 -38.87
#